data_AF-A0AA88Y9F9-F1
#
_entry.id   AF-A0AA88Y9F9-F1
#
_cell.length_a   1.000
_cell.length_b   1.000
_cell.length_c   1.000
_cell.angle_alpha   90.00
_cell.angle_beta   90.00
_cell.angle_gamma   90.00
#
_symmetry.space_group_name_H-M   'P 1'
#
loop_
_entity.id
_entity.type
_entity.pdbx_description
1 polymer ?
#
loop_
_entity_poly.entity_id
_entity_poly.type
_entity_poly.pdbx_seq_one_letter_code
_entity_poly.pdbx_strand_id
1 'polypeptide(L)'
;MTTPEEQISRSPVEEEKQNGNYISTGGIPERKTETQNVKIGKRSASLYLSSHSMKVHEDLKKLTSRENSKISVSSKSGSTIQQNGTSVSSRQGSIVKEKVEPPVELLQLRPKREFTFTGYDIMADVDPVEVIPEEDLAPRQRLQTYLDSCKYLGTTPVTTLTKQMSSPQIIMRNHSVGPKGARAIALALVNNDTCTSLNLEDDGIESEGAKAIAEMLESNDRITDVNISENRIGAEGTRAITDLLKVNKSIRSLDLSGSNLVDNDAHLVAEILETNSTLQELILHHNAFGEKGGYVIAQAIAQNDTLRILDIGWNHLRGKGAMSIAASLQKNIGLRKLDISWNGFSTDDCYILGKTLKDNTTLKELDISHNRLNVKAVGRLMEGVAISDGLEILRIGGNPISPEVALVILKAIGQSETCRVGQLDMSDIEVTEEFTTYLDDLQTTKSMIVNHGHVIKKMSSKSTAAEAIDGNLDAVHELFKYMHDNNYRVIDLMKWLDKDGSMSVSRSEFKHGMITAEVPLTEHQLDVMLDKLDTDGDGEVDFAELLVGERDFRRRLRRKQERRKSTLHRKQDIQKIVLAVINEKT
;
A
#
# COMPACT_ATOMS: atom_id res chain seq x y z
N MET A 1 -73.75 39.92 11.08
CA MET A 1 -74.58 39.86 12.30
C MET A 1 -74.55 38.43 12.82
N THR A 2 -74.59 38.26 14.15
CA THR A 2 -75.07 37.07 14.89
C THR A 2 -74.70 35.65 14.39
N THR A 3 -73.82 35.00 15.16
CA THR A 3 -73.82 33.55 15.47
C THR A 3 -75.11 33.14 16.21
N PRO A 4 -75.43 31.83 16.37
CA PRO A 4 -74.96 30.98 17.50
C PRO A 4 -74.49 29.55 17.08
N GLU A 5 -73.58 28.83 17.77
CA GLU A 5 -73.70 27.95 19.00
C GLU A 5 -74.46 26.61 18.74
N GLU A 6 -74.29 25.45 19.40
CA GLU A 6 -73.41 24.88 20.49
C GLU A 6 -73.34 23.32 20.23
N GLN A 7 -72.65 22.34 20.84
CA GLN A 7 -71.76 22.07 22.02
C GLN A 7 -70.50 21.27 21.56
N ILE A 8 -69.40 20.95 22.29
CA ILE A 8 -69.02 20.68 23.71
C ILE A 8 -69.19 19.23 24.21
N SER A 9 -68.10 18.43 24.19
CA SER A 9 -67.69 17.44 25.22
C SER A 9 -66.29 16.87 24.86
N ARG A 10 -65.19 17.19 25.54
CA ARG A 10 -64.68 16.75 26.88
C ARG A 10 -64.00 15.35 26.90
N SER A 11 -62.75 15.33 27.37
CA SER A 11 -61.94 14.16 27.75
C SER A 11 -62.04 13.85 29.27
N PRO A 12 -61.62 12.63 29.69
CA PRO A 12 -60.45 12.42 30.59
C PRO A 12 -59.39 11.49 29.92
N VAL A 13 -58.09 11.38 30.29
CA VAL A 13 -57.29 11.39 31.54
C VAL A 13 -57.16 10.00 32.21
N GLU A 14 -56.04 9.78 32.93
CA GLU A 14 -55.55 8.56 33.65
C GLU A 14 -54.66 7.61 32.80
N GLU A 15 -53.34 7.43 33.03
CA GLU A 15 -52.53 6.89 34.17
C GLU A 15 -52.23 5.36 34.00
N GLU A 16 -51.08 4.75 34.39
CA GLU A 16 -49.82 5.23 35.01
C GLU A 16 -48.60 4.30 34.75
N LYS A 17 -47.37 4.77 35.12
CA LYS A 17 -46.08 4.10 35.48
C LYS A 17 -45.86 2.58 35.14
N GLN A 18 -44.70 2.13 34.65
CA GLN A 18 -43.42 1.98 35.40
C GLN A 18 -42.25 1.71 34.40
N ASN A 19 -41.14 2.46 34.40
CA ASN A 19 -39.93 2.38 35.26
C ASN A 19 -38.95 1.21 34.95
N GLY A 20 -37.82 1.56 34.33
CA GLY A 20 -36.57 0.78 34.22
C GLY A 20 -35.41 1.74 33.94
N ASN A 21 -34.31 1.67 34.68
CA ASN A 21 -33.36 2.79 34.86
C ASN A 21 -31.89 2.40 34.62
N TYR A 22 -30.98 3.40 34.62
CA TYR A 22 -29.50 3.30 34.50
C TYR A 22 -28.95 3.04 33.05
N ILE A 23 -27.82 3.60 32.59
CA ILE A 23 -26.81 4.51 33.17
C ILE A 23 -26.26 5.52 32.13
N SER A 24 -25.77 6.68 32.58
CA SER A 24 -25.06 7.74 31.83
C SER A 24 -23.75 7.28 31.17
N THR A 25 -23.24 7.89 30.09
CA THR A 25 -22.73 9.28 29.93
C THR A 25 -22.57 9.58 28.42
N GLY A 26 -22.37 10.80 27.91
CA GLY A 26 -22.19 12.13 28.52
C GLY A 26 -21.50 13.07 27.53
N GLY A 27 -22.27 13.70 26.63
CA GLY A 27 -21.74 14.55 25.55
C GLY A 27 -21.45 16.00 25.98
N ILE A 28 -20.39 16.59 25.40
CA ILE A 28 -19.96 17.98 25.61
C ILE A 28 -20.07 18.74 24.26
N PRO A 29 -20.45 20.03 24.23
CA PRO A 29 -21.34 20.52 23.17
C PRO A 29 -20.67 21.26 22.01
N GLU A 30 -21.40 21.36 20.91
CA GLU A 30 -21.09 22.24 19.78
C GLU A 30 -20.99 23.71 20.20
N ARG A 31 -19.94 24.42 19.74
CA ARG A 31 -19.90 25.89 19.74
C ARG A 31 -20.14 26.43 18.35
N LYS A 32 -21.11 27.33 18.24
CA LYS A 32 -21.37 28.15 17.05
C LYS A 32 -20.21 29.12 16.83
N THR A 33 -19.79 29.30 15.58
CA THR A 33 -19.03 30.46 15.10
C THR A 33 -19.68 31.01 13.84
N GLU A 34 -19.66 32.33 13.66
CA GLU A 34 -20.58 33.03 12.75
C GLU A 34 -20.09 33.09 11.30
N THR A 35 -21.03 33.08 10.36
CA THR A 35 -20.77 33.17 8.92
C THR A 35 -20.74 34.61 8.42
N GLN A 36 -19.55 35.22 8.36
CA GLN A 36 -19.39 36.47 7.61
C GLN A 36 -19.46 36.22 6.10
N ASN A 37 -20.58 36.65 5.50
CA ASN A 37 -20.77 36.62 4.05
C ASN A 37 -20.09 37.82 3.39
N VAL A 38 -19.08 37.56 2.53
CA VAL A 38 -18.65 38.53 1.51
C VAL A 38 -18.89 37.92 0.13
N LYS A 39 -19.91 38.44 -0.57
CA LYS A 39 -20.17 38.13 -1.99
C LYS A 39 -19.40 39.12 -2.87
N ILE A 40 -18.76 38.61 -3.93
CA ILE A 40 -18.48 39.19 -5.27
C ILE A 40 -17.42 38.27 -5.90
N GLY A 41 -17.49 37.84 -7.16
CA GLY A 41 -18.56 37.96 -8.16
C GLY A 41 -18.23 37.09 -9.39
N LYS A 42 -19.24 36.60 -10.12
CA LYS A 42 -19.02 35.72 -11.29
C LYS A 42 -18.46 36.50 -12.48
N ARG A 43 -17.47 35.94 -13.18
CA ARG A 43 -17.32 36.03 -14.66
C ARG A 43 -16.53 34.83 -15.18
N SER A 44 -16.67 34.56 -16.48
CA SER A 44 -16.31 33.29 -17.14
C SER A 44 -15.49 33.56 -18.41
N ALA A 45 -14.85 32.51 -18.96
CA ALA A 45 -14.29 32.44 -20.33
C ALA A 45 -13.07 33.36 -20.61
N SER A 46 -12.18 33.07 -21.58
CA SER A 46 -11.84 31.82 -22.29
C SER A 46 -10.49 32.00 -23.05
N LEU A 47 -9.93 30.89 -23.56
CA LEU A 47 -8.98 30.72 -24.68
C LEU A 47 -8.33 31.98 -25.34
N TYR A 48 -6.99 32.00 -25.52
CA TYR A 48 -6.34 31.54 -26.77
C TYR A 48 -4.79 31.71 -26.86
N LEU A 49 -4.13 30.65 -27.35
CA LEU A 49 -2.92 30.50 -28.20
C LEU A 49 -1.64 31.40 -28.14
N SER A 50 -0.51 30.66 -28.22
CA SER A 50 0.69 30.82 -29.09
C SER A 50 1.77 31.90 -28.86
N SER A 51 2.92 31.42 -28.34
CA SER A 51 4.30 31.56 -28.88
C SER A 51 4.68 32.76 -29.79
N HIS A 52 5.65 33.56 -29.33
CA HIS A 52 7.03 33.63 -29.89
C HIS A 52 7.92 34.65 -29.14
N SER A 53 9.16 34.26 -28.78
CA SER A 53 10.43 34.91 -29.19
C SER A 53 11.62 34.40 -28.34
N MET A 54 12.84 34.56 -28.86
CA MET A 54 14.10 34.16 -28.22
C MET A 54 14.81 35.33 -27.51
N LYS A 55 15.93 35.02 -26.83
CA LYS A 55 16.99 35.92 -26.30
C LYS A 55 16.71 36.68 -24.98
N VAL A 56 16.98 36.02 -23.85
CA VAL A 56 17.89 36.53 -22.80
C VAL A 56 18.58 35.35 -22.12
N HIS A 57 19.89 35.12 -22.36
CA HIS A 57 20.68 34.23 -21.48
C HIS A 57 22.22 34.43 -21.55
N GLU A 58 22.71 35.65 -21.81
CA GLU A 58 24.15 35.92 -21.97
C GLU A 58 24.75 36.89 -20.91
N ASP A 59 24.11 37.03 -19.74
CA ASP A 59 24.58 37.95 -18.68
C ASP A 59 24.71 37.34 -17.27
N LEU A 60 24.64 36.00 -17.13
CA LEU A 60 24.83 35.29 -15.85
C LEU A 60 26.26 34.73 -15.64
N LYS A 61 27.25 35.25 -16.37
CA LYS A 61 28.69 34.90 -16.23
C LYS A 61 29.62 36.06 -15.82
N LYS A 62 29.06 37.19 -15.35
CA LYS A 62 29.83 38.42 -15.01
C LYS A 62 29.91 38.75 -13.51
N LEU A 63 29.37 37.91 -12.62
CA LEU A 63 29.28 38.19 -11.17
C LEU A 63 30.29 37.44 -10.27
N THR A 64 31.27 36.73 -10.85
CA THR A 64 32.29 35.97 -10.10
C THR A 64 33.73 36.24 -10.56
N SER A 65 34.05 37.49 -10.91
CA SER A 65 35.42 37.84 -11.34
C SER A 65 35.81 39.32 -11.17
N ARG A 66 35.48 39.95 -10.03
CA ARG A 66 36.09 41.22 -9.56
C ARG A 66 35.79 41.50 -8.09
N GLU A 67 36.78 41.35 -7.23
CA GLU A 67 37.36 42.47 -6.45
C GLU A 67 38.52 41.96 -5.59
N ASN A 68 39.75 42.26 -6.01
CA ASN A 68 40.90 42.17 -5.12
C ASN A 68 42.04 43.10 -5.58
N SER A 69 42.30 44.13 -4.76
CA SER A 69 43.55 44.90 -4.59
C SER A 69 43.50 46.42 -4.84
N LYS A 70 44.11 47.14 -3.87
CA LYS A 70 44.79 48.47 -3.98
C LYS A 70 43.86 49.70 -4.22
N ILE A 71 44.08 50.86 -3.61
CA ILE A 71 45.30 51.47 -3.03
C ILE A 71 45.00 52.32 -1.77
N SER A 72 46.02 52.78 -1.05
CA SER A 72 45.98 53.50 0.23
C SER A 72 46.11 55.04 0.12
N VAL A 73 45.89 55.78 1.24
CA VAL A 73 46.84 56.77 1.87
C VAL A 73 46.13 57.85 2.75
N SER A 74 46.61 58.02 4.00
CA SER A 74 46.49 59.22 4.89
C SER A 74 45.10 59.64 5.47
N SER A 75 44.96 60.39 6.59
CA SER A 75 45.80 60.55 7.82
C SER A 75 45.11 61.37 8.94
N LYS A 76 45.66 61.28 10.18
CA LYS A 76 45.61 62.22 11.34
C LYS A 76 44.39 62.29 12.30
N SER A 77 44.75 62.46 13.59
CA SER A 77 44.03 63.02 14.77
C SER A 77 42.74 62.35 15.30
N GLY A 78 42.53 62.16 16.62
CA GLY A 78 43.50 62.26 17.74
C GLY A 78 42.93 62.39 19.17
N SER A 79 43.80 62.14 20.16
CA SER A 79 43.82 62.62 21.57
C SER A 79 42.96 61.96 22.67
N THR A 80 43.48 62.09 23.92
CA THR A 80 42.86 61.85 25.25
C THR A 80 42.59 60.36 25.61
N ILE A 81 43.40 59.66 26.40
CA ILE A 81 43.90 59.85 27.80
C ILE A 81 42.84 59.59 28.88
N GLN A 82 42.93 58.44 29.54
CA GLN A 82 43.06 58.41 31.00
C GLN A 82 43.88 57.18 31.45
N GLN A 83 44.54 57.30 32.60
CA GLN A 83 45.35 56.25 33.22
C GLN A 83 44.62 55.68 34.43
N ASN A 84 44.83 54.39 34.71
CA ASN A 84 45.35 53.97 36.00
C ASN A 84 45.89 52.54 35.89
N GLY A 85 46.94 52.23 36.63
CA GLY A 85 47.52 50.90 36.65
C GLY A 85 48.23 50.62 37.97
N THR A 86 48.53 49.35 38.21
CA THR A 86 49.40 48.90 39.29
C THR A 86 50.30 47.80 38.77
N SER A 87 51.59 47.90 39.05
CA SER A 87 52.63 47.06 38.46
C SER A 87 53.64 46.60 39.51
N VAL A 88 53.84 45.30 39.63
CA VAL A 88 55.01 44.68 40.27
C VAL A 88 55.43 43.54 39.32
N SER A 89 56.54 43.62 38.57
CA SER A 89 57.94 43.42 38.99
C SER A 89 58.21 42.00 39.55
N SER A 90 59.31 41.31 39.22
CA SER A 90 60.33 41.57 38.18
C SER A 90 61.33 40.40 38.10
N ARG A 91 62.13 40.34 37.02
CA ARG A 91 63.37 39.53 36.84
C ARG A 91 63.17 38.02 36.70
N GLN A 92 64.12 37.25 36.15
CA GLN A 92 65.04 37.38 34.99
C GLN A 92 65.87 36.09 34.97
N GLY A 93 66.01 35.40 33.83
CA GLY A 93 66.84 34.19 33.76
C GLY A 93 66.58 33.40 32.48
N SER A 94 67.54 33.42 31.56
CA SER A 94 67.52 32.65 30.31
C SER A 94 68.62 31.60 30.33
N ILE A 95 68.39 30.40 29.76
CA ILE A 95 69.39 29.60 29.02
C ILE A 95 68.74 28.35 28.36
N VAL A 96 68.76 28.35 27.02
CA VAL A 96 69.13 27.28 26.07
C VAL A 96 68.94 25.78 26.41
N LYS A 97 68.05 25.10 25.64
CA LYS A 97 68.06 23.65 25.21
C LYS A 97 68.00 22.56 26.32
N GLU A 98 67.79 21.26 26.06
CA GLU A 98 67.68 20.47 24.80
C GLU A 98 66.59 19.37 24.89
N LYS A 99 66.44 18.52 23.85
CA LYS A 99 65.42 17.45 23.72
C LYS A 99 66.08 16.07 23.66
N VAL A 100 65.68 15.11 24.51
CA VAL A 100 66.21 13.73 24.52
C VAL A 100 65.10 12.71 24.77
N GLU A 101 65.15 11.58 24.06
CA GLU A 101 64.26 10.41 24.16
C GLU A 101 65.02 9.22 24.81
N PRO A 102 64.36 8.31 25.56
CA PRO A 102 64.98 7.07 26.02
C PRO A 102 64.91 5.96 24.95
N PRO A 103 65.89 5.03 24.88
CA PRO A 103 66.10 4.17 23.70
C PRO A 103 65.44 2.78 23.78
N VAL A 104 65.39 2.13 22.61
CA VAL A 104 65.15 0.69 22.41
C VAL A 104 66.49 0.02 22.10
N GLU A 105 66.81 -1.14 22.68
CA GLU A 105 67.44 -2.25 21.93
C GLU A 105 67.47 -3.62 22.67
N LEU A 106 67.21 -4.67 21.89
CA LEU A 106 67.78 -6.03 21.93
C LEU A 106 68.06 -6.75 23.26
N LEU A 107 67.33 -7.84 23.49
CA LEU A 107 67.89 -9.07 24.08
C LEU A 107 67.69 -10.26 23.12
N GLN A 108 68.78 -10.70 22.51
CA GLN A 108 68.82 -11.93 21.71
C GLN A 108 69.07 -13.13 22.62
N LEU A 109 68.32 -14.23 22.44
CA LEU A 109 68.69 -15.54 23.00
C LEU A 109 68.51 -16.66 21.97
N ARG A 110 69.59 -17.40 21.74
CA ARG A 110 69.63 -18.70 21.05
C ARG A 110 70.55 -19.66 21.84
N PRO A 111 70.45 -20.99 21.65
CA PRO A 111 70.37 -21.89 22.81
C PRO A 111 71.63 -22.73 23.10
N LYS A 112 71.48 -23.55 24.16
CA LYS A 112 72.29 -24.70 24.65
C LYS A 112 73.31 -24.41 25.76
N ARG A 113 73.11 -25.08 26.91
CA ARG A 113 73.75 -26.39 27.15
C ARG A 113 73.02 -27.23 28.20
N GLU A 114 73.29 -28.53 28.20
CA GLU A 114 72.73 -29.50 29.15
C GLU A 114 73.33 -29.36 30.56
N PHE A 115 72.56 -29.72 31.57
CA PHE A 115 73.08 -30.41 32.77
C PHE A 115 72.05 -31.44 33.25
N THR A 116 72.54 -32.57 33.74
CA THR A 116 71.73 -33.71 34.16
C THR A 116 71.60 -33.79 35.67
N PHE A 117 70.39 -34.09 36.16
CA PHE A 117 70.21 -34.78 37.44
C PHE A 117 68.98 -35.69 37.40
N THR A 118 68.94 -36.69 38.27
CA THR A 118 68.09 -37.88 38.15
C THR A 118 66.92 -37.91 39.12
N GLY A 119 65.74 -38.30 38.61
CA GLY A 119 64.66 -38.91 39.40
C GLY A 119 63.78 -37.95 40.20
N TYR A 120 62.53 -37.77 39.78
CA TYR A 120 61.44 -38.65 40.20
C TYR A 120 60.23 -38.47 39.26
N ASP A 121 59.51 -39.56 38.97
CA ASP A 121 58.27 -39.45 38.19
C ASP A 121 57.18 -38.75 39.00
N ILE A 122 56.65 -37.65 38.44
CA ILE A 122 55.32 -37.13 38.75
C ILE A 122 54.64 -36.83 37.42
N MET A 123 54.08 -37.85 36.79
CA MET A 123 53.10 -37.68 35.73
C MET A 123 51.85 -37.06 36.36
N ALA A 124 51.76 -35.74 36.30
CA ALA A 124 50.53 -35.00 36.52
C ALA A 124 50.03 -34.54 35.16
N ASP A 125 48.86 -35.02 34.77
CA ASP A 125 48.28 -34.77 33.44
C ASP A 125 48.01 -33.27 33.25
N VAL A 126 48.88 -32.61 32.49
CA VAL A 126 48.59 -31.32 31.86
C VAL A 126 48.04 -31.66 30.49
N ASP A 127 46.73 -31.50 30.30
CA ASP A 127 46.07 -31.68 29.01
C ASP A 127 46.85 -30.93 27.93
N PRO A 128 47.09 -31.53 26.74
CA PRO A 128 47.80 -30.87 25.68
C PRO A 128 47.03 -29.62 25.27
N VAL A 129 47.66 -28.45 25.37
CA VAL A 129 47.07 -27.17 24.95
C VAL A 129 46.63 -27.31 23.50
N GLU A 130 45.32 -27.36 23.29
CA GLU A 130 44.71 -27.59 21.98
C GLU A 130 45.18 -26.49 21.03
N VAL A 131 45.95 -26.87 20.00
CA VAL A 131 46.49 -25.91 19.02
C VAL A 131 45.38 -25.55 18.05
N ILE A 132 44.55 -24.60 18.47
CA ILE A 132 43.44 -24.04 17.69
C ILE A 132 43.98 -23.52 16.35
N PRO A 133 43.41 -23.92 15.20
CA PRO A 133 43.79 -23.38 13.90
C PRO A 133 43.61 -21.85 13.85
N GLU A 134 44.51 -21.16 13.17
CA GLU A 134 44.51 -19.68 13.11
C GLU A 134 43.22 -19.13 12.45
N GLU A 135 42.64 -19.88 11.52
CA GLU A 135 41.33 -19.61 10.87
C GLU A 135 40.15 -19.65 11.85
N ASP A 136 40.26 -20.45 12.92
CA ASP A 136 39.22 -20.64 13.95
C ASP A 136 39.22 -19.51 15.01
N LEU A 137 40.31 -18.72 15.05
CA LEU A 137 40.57 -17.76 16.12
C LEU A 137 39.67 -16.52 16.02
N ALA A 138 39.49 -15.97 14.81
CA ALA A 138 38.66 -14.77 14.60
C ALA A 138 37.16 -15.01 14.89
N PRO A 139 36.52 -16.11 14.44
CA PRO A 139 35.16 -16.47 14.85
C PRO A 139 34.99 -16.61 16.37
N ARG A 140 35.93 -17.29 17.05
CA ARG A 140 35.92 -17.43 18.52
C ARG A 140 36.03 -16.06 19.21
N GLN A 141 36.85 -15.15 18.69
CA GLN A 141 36.99 -13.79 19.21
C GLN A 141 35.73 -12.92 18.97
N ARG A 142 35.06 -13.03 17.81
CA ARG A 142 33.77 -12.37 17.55
C ARG A 142 32.68 -12.86 18.51
N LEU A 143 32.60 -14.18 18.71
CA LEU A 143 31.68 -14.79 19.67
C LEU A 143 31.94 -14.31 21.11
N GLN A 144 33.20 -14.29 21.56
CA GLN A 144 33.54 -13.80 22.89
C GLN A 144 33.18 -12.31 23.06
N THR A 145 33.47 -11.49 22.05
CA THR A 145 33.10 -10.05 22.01
C THR A 145 31.59 -9.85 22.15
N TYR A 146 30.78 -10.70 21.53
CA TYR A 146 29.31 -10.67 21.68
C TYR A 146 28.86 -11.04 23.10
N LEU A 147 29.41 -12.12 23.67
CA LEU A 147 29.06 -12.58 25.02
C LEU A 147 29.43 -11.54 26.10
N ASP A 148 30.61 -10.93 25.99
CA ASP A 148 31.05 -9.86 26.89
C ASP A 148 30.24 -8.57 26.67
N SER A 149 29.87 -8.23 25.44
CA SER A 149 28.98 -7.08 25.15
C SER A 149 27.58 -7.28 25.73
N CYS A 150 27.01 -8.49 25.61
CA CYS A 150 25.73 -8.85 26.23
C CYS A 150 25.79 -8.71 27.76
N LYS A 151 26.85 -9.27 28.36
CA LYS A 151 27.11 -9.20 29.81
C LYS A 151 27.29 -7.76 30.30
N TYR A 152 27.95 -6.90 29.53
CA TYR A 152 28.14 -5.48 29.84
C TYR A 152 26.84 -4.66 29.73
N LEU A 153 26.02 -4.92 28.70
CA LEU A 153 24.77 -4.19 28.46
C LEU A 153 23.57 -4.72 29.28
N GLY A 154 23.71 -5.91 29.88
CA GLY A 154 22.68 -6.57 30.67
C GLY A 154 21.62 -7.26 29.81
N THR A 155 22.02 -7.88 28.69
CA THR A 155 21.13 -8.57 27.75
C THR A 155 21.42 -10.07 27.69
N THR A 156 20.39 -10.87 27.41
CA THR A 156 20.54 -12.31 27.17
C THR A 156 21.17 -12.55 25.79
N PRO A 157 22.26 -13.33 25.68
CA PRO A 157 22.82 -13.70 24.38
C PRO A 157 21.86 -14.58 23.56
N VAL A 158 21.66 -14.23 22.30
CA VAL A 158 20.83 -14.99 21.36
C VAL A 158 21.62 -16.19 20.80
N THR A 159 21.18 -17.41 21.13
CA THR A 159 21.85 -18.67 20.74
C THR A 159 21.81 -18.99 19.24
N THR A 160 21.00 -18.24 18.47
CA THR A 160 21.00 -18.27 17.00
C THR A 160 22.25 -17.58 16.45
N LEU A 161 22.58 -16.38 16.95
CA LEU A 161 23.79 -15.65 16.54
C LEU A 161 25.07 -16.42 16.84
N THR A 162 25.15 -17.05 18.02
CA THR A 162 26.36 -17.79 18.43
C THR A 162 26.68 -18.97 17.51
N LYS A 163 25.73 -19.43 16.70
CA LYS A 163 25.90 -20.45 15.66
C LYS A 163 26.16 -19.86 14.27
N GLN A 164 25.89 -18.57 14.07
CA GLN A 164 25.95 -17.87 12.78
C GLN A 164 27.12 -16.86 12.68
N MET A 165 28.00 -16.73 13.69
CA MET A 165 29.14 -15.78 13.67
C MET A 165 30.15 -15.95 12.50
N SER A 166 30.17 -17.11 11.86
CA SER A 166 30.96 -17.43 10.64
C SER A 166 30.09 -17.57 9.38
N SER A 167 28.79 -17.29 9.47
CA SER A 167 27.84 -17.46 8.36
C SER A 167 27.86 -16.24 7.44
N PRO A 168 27.71 -16.42 6.10
CA PRO A 168 27.44 -15.31 5.20
C PRO A 168 26.09 -14.64 5.44
N GLN A 169 25.14 -15.36 6.04
CA GLN A 169 23.81 -14.86 6.39
C GLN A 169 23.57 -14.98 7.90
N ILE A 170 23.32 -13.86 8.56
CA ILE A 170 22.88 -13.79 9.96
C ILE A 170 21.40 -13.44 9.94
N ILE A 171 20.57 -14.34 10.47
CA ILE A 171 19.10 -14.22 10.47
C ILE A 171 18.61 -14.40 11.90
N MET A 172 18.17 -13.30 12.49
CA MET A 172 17.45 -13.27 13.75
C MET A 172 16.13 -12.56 13.50
N ARG A 173 15.02 -13.28 13.70
CA ARG A 173 13.67 -12.73 13.57
C ARG A 173 12.87 -13.04 14.82
N ASN A 174 12.09 -12.09 15.33
CA ASN A 174 11.20 -12.30 16.48
C ASN A 174 11.94 -12.81 17.75
N HIS A 175 13.24 -12.51 17.92
CA HIS A 175 14.02 -12.93 19.09
C HIS A 175 13.94 -11.92 20.26
N SER A 176 13.28 -10.76 20.06
CA SER A 176 13.15 -9.67 21.02
C SER A 176 14.51 -9.13 21.51
N VAL A 177 15.45 -9.00 20.59
CA VAL A 177 16.83 -8.51 20.80
C VAL A 177 16.91 -7.16 21.54
N GLY A 178 16.02 -6.20 21.22
CA GLY A 178 15.99 -4.87 21.84
C GLY A 178 17.14 -3.94 21.42
N PRO A 179 17.06 -2.62 21.70
CA PRO A 179 18.13 -1.66 21.35
C PRO A 179 19.50 -2.03 21.92
N LYS A 180 19.52 -2.59 23.13
CA LYS A 180 20.75 -3.06 23.78
C LYS A 180 21.33 -4.32 23.14
N GLY A 181 20.48 -5.28 22.74
CA GLY A 181 20.95 -6.49 22.06
C GLY A 181 21.45 -6.15 20.65
N ALA A 182 20.78 -5.24 19.96
CA ALA A 182 21.22 -4.69 18.67
C ALA A 182 22.62 -4.06 18.78
N ARG A 183 22.87 -3.31 19.86
CA ARG A 183 24.20 -2.77 20.15
C ARG A 183 25.24 -3.86 20.48
N ALA A 184 24.86 -4.94 21.16
CA ALA A 184 25.77 -6.08 21.38
C ALA A 184 26.11 -6.83 20.07
N ILE A 185 25.14 -6.99 19.18
CA ILE A 185 25.31 -7.54 17.82
C ILE A 185 26.25 -6.65 17.02
N ALA A 186 25.96 -5.34 16.95
CA ALA A 186 26.76 -4.36 16.23
C ALA A 186 28.24 -4.40 16.65
N LEU A 187 28.53 -4.42 17.96
CA LEU A 187 29.90 -4.53 18.48
C LEU A 187 30.63 -5.81 18.06
N ALA A 188 29.92 -6.93 17.87
CA ALA A 188 30.49 -8.18 17.39
C ALA A 188 30.63 -8.25 15.85
N LEU A 189 29.91 -7.39 15.10
CA LEU A 189 29.89 -7.37 13.64
C LEU A 189 30.81 -6.31 13.00
N VAL A 190 31.35 -5.36 13.75
CA VAL A 190 32.31 -4.34 13.23
C VAL A 190 33.44 -4.98 12.42
N ASN A 191 34.03 -6.06 12.95
CA ASN A 191 35.11 -6.82 12.30
C ASN A 191 34.63 -8.20 11.81
N ASN A 192 33.38 -8.31 11.35
CA ASN A 192 32.89 -9.52 10.69
C ASN A 192 33.15 -9.44 9.19
N ASP A 193 34.08 -10.29 8.73
CA ASP A 193 34.53 -10.45 7.36
C ASP A 193 33.74 -11.49 6.56
N THR A 194 33.00 -12.37 7.25
CA THR A 194 32.22 -13.46 6.67
C THR A 194 30.79 -13.06 6.27
N CYS A 195 30.14 -12.17 7.04
CA CYS A 195 28.73 -11.83 6.88
C CYS A 195 28.50 -10.84 5.72
N THR A 196 27.62 -11.19 4.79
CA THR A 196 27.16 -10.31 3.70
C THR A 196 25.69 -9.90 3.86
N SER A 197 24.86 -10.73 4.51
CA SER A 197 23.45 -10.43 4.78
C SER A 197 23.14 -10.46 6.27
N LEU A 198 22.51 -9.39 6.76
CA LEU A 198 22.09 -9.20 8.14
C LEU A 198 20.58 -8.92 8.16
N ASN A 199 19.80 -9.86 8.69
CA ASN A 199 18.36 -9.74 8.87
C ASN A 199 18.03 -9.80 10.37
N LEU A 200 17.36 -8.75 10.85
CA LEU A 200 17.00 -8.50 12.25
C LEU A 200 15.52 -8.10 12.38
N GLU A 201 14.64 -8.85 11.73
CA GLU A 201 13.22 -8.53 11.52
C GLU A 201 12.37 -8.71 12.80
N ASP A 202 11.51 -7.74 13.14
CA ASP A 202 10.65 -7.78 14.36
C ASP A 202 11.44 -8.12 15.64
N ASP A 203 12.57 -7.44 15.86
CA ASP A 203 13.49 -7.71 16.98
C ASP A 203 13.49 -6.62 18.06
N GLY A 204 12.61 -5.61 17.92
CA GLY A 204 12.43 -4.51 18.89
C GLY A 204 13.62 -3.56 18.99
N ILE A 205 14.35 -3.35 17.88
CA ILE A 205 15.63 -2.62 17.85
C ILE A 205 15.52 -1.13 18.22
N GLU A 206 14.39 -0.47 17.91
CA GLU A 206 14.14 0.96 18.17
C GLU A 206 15.22 1.91 17.57
N SER A 207 15.13 3.21 17.83
CA SER A 207 16.06 4.20 17.26
C SER A 207 17.50 4.05 17.77
N GLU A 208 17.68 3.72 19.06
CA GLU A 208 19.01 3.51 19.66
C GLU A 208 19.75 2.32 19.04
N GLY A 209 19.05 1.19 18.82
CA GLY A 209 19.64 0.01 18.21
C GLY A 209 19.93 0.21 16.73
N ALA A 210 19.04 0.90 16.00
CA ALA A 210 19.25 1.24 14.59
C ALA A 210 20.48 2.14 14.41
N LYS A 211 20.69 3.10 15.32
CA LYS A 211 21.91 3.92 15.36
C LYS A 211 23.17 3.08 15.62
N ALA A 212 23.13 2.13 16.56
CA ALA A 212 24.27 1.25 16.82
C ALA A 212 24.62 0.34 15.63
N ILE A 213 23.60 -0.14 14.90
CA ILE A 213 23.79 -0.88 13.64
C ILE A 213 24.39 0.04 12.56
N ALA A 214 23.94 1.29 12.46
CA ALA A 214 24.50 2.26 11.52
C ALA A 214 25.98 2.60 11.82
N GLU A 215 26.33 2.79 13.08
CA GLU A 215 27.73 2.99 13.52
C GLU A 215 28.64 1.80 13.16
N MET A 216 28.11 0.57 13.16
CA MET A 216 28.84 -0.63 12.72
C MET A 216 28.99 -0.67 11.19
N LEU A 217 27.91 -0.41 10.45
CA LEU A 217 27.89 -0.44 8.98
C LEU A 217 28.71 0.69 8.34
N GLU A 218 29.04 1.76 9.06
CA GLU A 218 29.95 2.80 8.57
C GLU A 218 31.38 2.26 8.36
N SER A 219 31.78 1.27 9.18
CA SER A 219 33.09 0.61 9.08
C SER A 219 33.08 -0.73 8.34
N ASN A 220 31.95 -1.45 8.30
CA ASN A 220 31.85 -2.76 7.65
C ASN A 220 31.59 -2.65 6.14
N ASP A 221 32.53 -3.13 5.31
CA ASP A 221 32.45 -3.12 3.84
C ASP A 221 32.01 -4.46 3.22
N ARG A 222 31.62 -5.45 4.04
CA ARG A 222 31.21 -6.81 3.61
C ARG A 222 29.70 -6.98 3.59
N ILE A 223 28.99 -6.35 4.51
CA ILE A 223 27.52 -6.40 4.53
C ILE A 223 26.97 -5.62 3.33
N THR A 224 26.22 -6.33 2.49
CA THR A 224 25.54 -5.86 1.28
C THR A 224 24.04 -5.76 1.46
N ASP A 225 23.45 -6.61 2.30
CA ASP A 225 21.99 -6.77 2.40
C ASP A 225 21.54 -6.64 3.85
N VAL A 226 20.76 -5.60 4.15
CA VAL A 226 20.35 -5.24 5.52
C VAL A 226 18.82 -5.21 5.61
N ASN A 227 18.25 -6.08 6.44
CA ASN A 227 16.85 -5.99 6.87
C ASN A 227 16.81 -5.67 8.36
N ILE A 228 16.06 -4.63 8.69
CA ILE A 228 15.76 -4.17 10.06
C ILE A 228 14.29 -3.75 10.15
N SER A 229 13.40 -4.42 9.43
CA SER A 229 11.98 -4.05 9.34
C SER A 229 11.15 -4.47 10.57
N GLU A 230 9.99 -3.84 10.73
CA GLU A 230 9.07 -3.94 11.89
C GLU A 230 9.67 -3.49 13.25
N ASN A 231 10.86 -2.88 13.26
CA ASN A 231 11.61 -2.53 14.46
C ASN A 231 11.28 -1.17 15.11
N ARG A 232 10.32 -0.41 14.57
CA ARG A 232 9.91 0.91 15.10
C ARG A 232 11.06 1.93 15.21
N ILE A 233 12.02 1.86 14.29
CA ILE A 233 13.26 2.67 14.31
C ILE A 233 13.01 4.18 14.24
N GLY A 234 11.89 4.59 13.64
CA GLY A 234 11.44 5.97 13.54
C GLY A 234 12.39 6.91 12.79
N ALA A 235 12.04 8.20 12.77
CA ALA A 235 12.80 9.24 12.08
C ALA A 235 14.26 9.34 12.55
N GLU A 236 14.56 9.09 13.83
CA GLU A 236 15.92 9.17 14.39
C GLU A 236 16.79 7.98 13.94
N GLY A 237 16.25 6.75 13.96
CA GLY A 237 16.94 5.59 13.45
C GLY A 237 17.16 5.67 11.94
N THR A 238 16.12 6.01 11.17
CA THR A 238 16.23 6.23 9.72
C THR A 238 17.19 7.36 9.38
N ARG A 239 17.29 8.42 10.18
CA ARG A 239 18.32 9.46 9.97
C ARG A 239 19.74 8.92 10.14
N ALA A 240 20.01 8.10 11.16
CA ALA A 240 21.32 7.47 11.32
C ALA A 240 21.67 6.58 10.12
N ILE A 241 20.69 5.89 9.54
CA ILE A 241 20.83 5.07 8.32
C ILE A 241 21.02 5.95 7.07
N THR A 242 20.35 7.10 6.98
CA THR A 242 20.56 8.10 5.92
C THR A 242 21.98 8.68 5.97
N ASP A 243 22.47 9.03 7.17
CA ASP A 243 23.83 9.55 7.35
C ASP A 243 24.89 8.46 7.07
N LEU A 244 24.66 7.20 7.48
CA LEU A 244 25.44 6.02 7.06
C LEU A 244 25.56 5.91 5.54
N LEU A 245 24.45 5.96 4.80
CA LEU A 245 24.43 5.70 3.35
C LEU A 245 25.12 6.79 2.53
N LYS A 246 25.40 7.96 3.12
CA LYS A 246 26.29 8.98 2.53
C LYS A 246 27.74 8.49 2.48
N VAL A 247 28.18 7.74 3.49
CA VAL A 247 29.55 7.21 3.62
C VAL A 247 29.67 5.79 3.06
N ASN A 248 28.88 4.83 3.54
CA ASN A 248 28.94 3.43 3.11
C ASN A 248 28.55 3.27 1.62
N LYS A 249 29.30 2.41 0.91
CA LYS A 249 29.08 2.03 -0.50
C LYS A 249 29.07 0.51 -0.73
N SER A 250 29.02 -0.32 0.33
CA SER A 250 28.85 -1.77 0.25
C SER A 250 27.39 -2.18 0.13
N ILE A 251 26.47 -1.46 0.79
CA ILE A 251 25.04 -1.83 0.85
C ILE A 251 24.38 -1.76 -0.55
N ARG A 252 23.56 -2.77 -0.86
CA ARG A 252 22.85 -3.03 -2.11
C ARG A 252 21.35 -3.21 -1.88
N SER A 253 20.95 -3.92 -0.84
CA SER A 253 19.55 -4.05 -0.41
C SER A 253 19.36 -3.50 1.00
N LEU A 254 18.29 -2.73 1.21
CA LEU A 254 17.89 -2.19 2.52
C LEU A 254 16.37 -2.29 2.71
N ASP A 255 15.95 -2.94 3.79
CA ASP A 255 14.56 -3.03 4.21
C ASP A 255 14.29 -2.24 5.49
N LEU A 256 13.45 -1.20 5.34
CA LEU A 256 12.92 -0.30 6.37
C LEU A 256 11.38 -0.40 6.46
N SER A 257 10.81 -1.54 6.12
CA SER A 257 9.37 -1.78 6.30
C SER A 257 8.95 -1.70 7.76
N GLY A 258 7.71 -1.32 8.08
CA GLY A 258 7.22 -1.26 9.47
C GLY A 258 7.99 -0.30 10.39
N SER A 259 8.67 0.70 9.83
CA SER A 259 9.62 1.58 10.56
C SER A 259 8.97 2.80 11.24
N ASN A 260 7.62 2.87 11.23
CA ASN A 260 6.82 4.00 11.73
C ASN A 260 7.08 5.35 11.03
N LEU A 261 7.56 5.35 9.78
CA LEU A 261 7.88 6.57 9.04
C LEU A 261 6.64 7.27 8.49
N VAL A 262 6.60 8.60 8.57
CA VAL A 262 5.46 9.44 8.15
C VAL A 262 5.84 10.47 7.07
N ASP A 263 4.85 11.21 6.57
CA ASP A 263 4.98 12.31 5.60
C ASP A 263 6.15 13.29 5.88
N ASN A 264 6.49 13.53 7.14
CA ASN A 264 7.60 14.42 7.53
C ASN A 264 8.98 13.79 7.27
N ASP A 265 9.10 12.47 7.34
CA ASP A 265 10.37 11.73 7.32
C ASP A 265 10.79 11.36 5.90
N ALA A 266 9.89 11.52 4.93
CA ALA A 266 10.12 11.28 3.51
C ALA A 266 11.31 12.06 2.92
N HIS A 267 11.75 13.15 3.57
CA HIS A 267 12.98 13.85 3.18
C HIS A 267 14.25 13.02 3.41
N LEU A 268 14.26 12.13 4.41
CA LEU A 268 15.36 11.19 4.67
C LEU A 268 15.44 10.12 3.58
N VAL A 269 14.28 9.61 3.14
CA VAL A 269 14.17 8.68 2.00
C VAL A 269 14.61 9.34 0.70
N ALA A 270 14.21 10.60 0.47
CA ALA A 270 14.68 11.36 -0.68
C ALA A 270 16.21 11.59 -0.62
N GLU A 271 16.77 11.96 0.54
CA GLU A 271 18.21 12.13 0.69
C GLU A 271 19.00 10.83 0.48
N ILE A 272 18.48 9.67 0.90
CA ILE A 272 19.05 8.36 0.55
C ILE A 272 19.11 8.18 -0.98
N LEU A 273 18.00 8.41 -1.67
CA LEU A 273 17.88 8.22 -3.12
C LEU A 273 18.66 9.25 -3.95
N GLU A 274 18.89 10.46 -3.42
CA GLU A 274 19.67 11.51 -4.09
C GLU A 274 21.18 11.43 -3.80
N THR A 275 21.61 10.85 -2.66
CA THR A 275 23.03 10.81 -2.25
C THR A 275 23.69 9.44 -2.36
N ASN A 276 22.94 8.33 -2.34
CA ASN A 276 23.50 6.99 -2.49
C ASN A 276 23.36 6.46 -3.93
N SER A 277 24.50 6.22 -4.57
CA SER A 277 24.60 5.72 -5.94
C SER A 277 24.95 4.21 -6.03
N THR A 278 24.69 3.45 -4.97
CA THR A 278 25.06 2.02 -4.89
C THR A 278 23.93 1.10 -4.43
N LEU A 279 22.93 1.64 -3.74
CA LEU A 279 21.71 0.94 -3.36
C LEU A 279 20.92 0.54 -4.62
N GLN A 280 20.47 -0.71 -4.66
CA GLN A 280 19.74 -1.31 -5.79
C GLN A 280 18.33 -1.74 -5.37
N GLU A 281 18.11 -2.02 -4.10
CA GLU A 281 16.80 -2.37 -3.54
C GLU A 281 16.53 -1.55 -2.27
N LEU A 282 15.35 -0.97 -2.20
CA LEU A 282 14.86 -0.23 -1.04
C LEU A 282 13.41 -0.65 -0.76
N ILE A 283 13.16 -1.20 0.42
CA ILE A 283 11.84 -1.67 0.85
C ILE A 283 11.35 -0.76 1.98
N LEU A 284 10.17 -0.16 1.80
CA LEU A 284 9.53 0.81 2.68
C LEU A 284 8.06 0.42 2.95
N HIS A 285 7.76 -0.87 2.84
CA HIS A 285 6.42 -1.43 3.00
C HIS A 285 5.84 -1.10 4.38
N HIS A 286 4.52 -1.07 4.54
CA HIS A 286 3.87 -0.89 5.85
C HIS A 286 4.38 0.34 6.64
N ASN A 287 4.51 1.48 5.96
CA ASN A 287 4.78 2.79 6.57
C ASN A 287 3.58 3.73 6.39
N ALA A 288 3.69 4.97 6.87
CA ALA A 288 2.62 5.96 6.87
C ALA A 288 2.90 7.17 5.97
N PHE A 289 3.57 6.95 4.82
CA PHE A 289 3.73 7.99 3.79
C PHE A 289 2.38 8.28 3.10
N GLY A 290 1.97 9.55 3.11
CA GLY A 290 0.75 10.06 2.47
C GLY A 290 1.06 10.92 1.25
N GLU A 291 0.17 11.87 0.96
CA GLU A 291 0.27 12.70 -0.25
C GLU A 291 1.53 13.57 -0.31
N LYS A 292 2.07 14.03 0.83
CA LYS A 292 3.28 14.87 0.84
C LYS A 292 4.54 14.03 0.75
N GLY A 293 4.61 12.93 1.50
CA GLY A 293 5.73 12.00 1.48
C GLY A 293 5.89 11.37 0.10
N GLY A 294 4.78 10.94 -0.51
CA GLY A 294 4.75 10.47 -1.89
C GLY A 294 5.23 11.50 -2.91
N TYR A 295 4.88 12.78 -2.73
CA TYR A 295 5.36 13.88 -3.59
C TYR A 295 6.88 14.12 -3.45
N VAL A 296 7.43 14.02 -2.23
CA VAL A 296 8.87 14.17 -1.97
C VAL A 296 9.65 12.97 -2.52
N ILE A 297 9.23 11.75 -2.20
CA ILE A 297 9.85 10.50 -2.67
C ILE A 297 9.82 10.43 -4.21
N ALA A 298 8.73 10.87 -4.86
CA ALA A 298 8.62 10.94 -6.31
C ALA A 298 9.68 11.84 -6.98
N GLN A 299 10.12 12.93 -6.33
CA GLN A 299 11.17 13.80 -6.89
C GLN A 299 12.53 13.12 -6.89
N ALA A 300 12.84 12.35 -5.84
CA ALA A 300 14.08 11.59 -5.76
C ALA A 300 14.07 10.39 -6.72
N ILE A 301 12.95 9.65 -6.84
CA ILE A 301 12.78 8.60 -7.85
C ILE A 301 12.98 9.15 -9.27
N ALA A 302 12.47 10.36 -9.57
CA ALA A 302 12.61 10.97 -10.88
C ALA A 302 14.05 11.38 -11.24
N GLN A 303 15.00 11.32 -10.28
CA GLN A 303 16.41 11.68 -10.45
C GLN A 303 17.37 10.49 -10.28
N ASN A 304 17.02 9.49 -9.46
CA ASN A 304 17.85 8.31 -9.23
C ASN A 304 17.85 7.34 -10.42
N ASP A 305 19.04 6.88 -10.83
CA ASP A 305 19.29 5.94 -11.94
C ASP A 305 19.91 4.61 -11.50
N THR A 306 20.13 4.41 -10.20
CA THR A 306 20.87 3.28 -9.61
C THR A 306 19.94 2.23 -8.98
N LEU A 307 18.87 2.66 -8.32
CA LEU A 307 17.86 1.80 -7.73
C LEU A 307 17.15 0.97 -8.80
N ARG A 308 16.98 -0.33 -8.53
CA ARG A 308 16.33 -1.32 -9.41
C ARG A 308 15.00 -1.80 -8.83
N ILE A 309 14.90 -1.92 -7.52
CA ILE A 309 13.70 -2.37 -6.81
C ILE A 309 13.28 -1.31 -5.79
N LEU A 310 12.02 -0.91 -5.84
CA LEU A 310 11.39 -0.08 -4.82
C LEU A 310 10.07 -0.72 -4.39
N ASP A 311 9.93 -0.97 -3.09
CA ASP A 311 8.64 -1.28 -2.48
C ASP A 311 8.21 -0.10 -1.62
N ILE A 312 7.07 0.50 -1.96
CA ILE A 312 6.36 1.51 -1.17
C ILE A 312 4.89 1.09 -0.96
N GLY A 313 4.64 -0.22 -1.01
CA GLY A 313 3.36 -0.87 -0.72
C GLY A 313 2.89 -0.63 0.71
N TRP A 314 1.60 -0.88 0.96
CA TRP A 314 0.94 -0.64 2.25
C TRP A 314 1.31 0.71 2.88
N ASN A 315 1.19 1.77 2.09
CA ASN A 315 1.32 3.15 2.54
C ASN A 315 -0.01 3.89 2.31
N HIS A 316 -0.04 5.20 2.43
CA HIS A 316 -1.25 6.03 2.31
C HIS A 316 -1.15 7.06 1.18
N LEU A 317 -0.27 6.82 0.20
CA LEU A 317 0.19 7.80 -0.80
C LEU A 317 -0.96 8.63 -1.38
N ARG A 318 -1.93 7.98 -2.06
CA ARG A 318 -3.20 8.54 -2.60
C ARG A 318 -3.02 9.83 -3.43
N GLY A 319 -4.11 10.34 -4.01
CA GLY A 319 -4.19 11.68 -4.61
C GLY A 319 -2.90 12.21 -5.26
N LYS A 320 -2.33 13.28 -4.70
CA LYS A 320 -1.09 13.88 -5.23
C LYS A 320 0.16 13.02 -5.03
N GLY A 321 0.23 12.19 -3.99
CA GLY A 321 1.34 11.26 -3.78
C GLY A 321 1.39 10.22 -4.90
N ALA A 322 0.28 9.52 -5.11
CA ALA A 322 0.08 8.51 -6.15
C ALA A 322 0.31 9.06 -7.57
N MET A 323 -0.29 10.22 -7.90
CA MET A 323 -0.03 10.90 -9.19
C MET A 323 1.45 11.23 -9.39
N SER A 324 2.16 11.64 -8.33
CA SER A 324 3.57 12.04 -8.43
C SER A 324 4.49 10.85 -8.61
N ILE A 325 4.27 9.75 -7.87
CA ILE A 325 4.97 8.48 -8.07
C ILE A 325 4.75 7.98 -9.51
N ALA A 326 3.49 7.97 -10.00
CA ALA A 326 3.18 7.58 -11.37
C ALA A 326 3.86 8.47 -12.43
N ALA A 327 3.98 9.78 -12.19
CA ALA A 327 4.68 10.71 -13.07
C ALA A 327 6.22 10.59 -13.01
N SER A 328 6.79 10.18 -11.86
CA SER A 328 8.25 10.06 -11.68
C SER A 328 8.89 9.03 -12.62
N LEU A 329 8.13 7.97 -12.92
CA LEU A 329 8.50 6.91 -13.88
C LEU A 329 8.72 7.44 -15.31
N GLN A 330 8.25 8.64 -15.67
CA GLN A 330 8.49 9.21 -17.01
C GLN A 330 9.94 9.69 -17.18
N LYS A 331 10.65 9.94 -16.07
CA LYS A 331 12.06 10.36 -16.05
C LYS A 331 12.99 9.28 -15.53
N ASN A 332 12.50 8.40 -14.66
CA ASN A 332 13.32 7.36 -14.05
C ASN A 332 13.79 6.33 -15.10
N ILE A 333 15.12 6.23 -15.26
CA ILE A 333 15.77 5.22 -16.10
C ILE A 333 16.29 4.01 -15.31
N GLY A 334 16.33 4.13 -13.97
CA GLY A 334 16.97 3.16 -13.10
C GLY A 334 16.13 1.94 -12.74
N LEU A 335 14.85 2.16 -12.44
CA LEU A 335 13.98 1.19 -11.79
C LEU A 335 13.62 0.04 -12.73
N ARG A 336 13.37 -1.13 -12.12
CA ARG A 336 13.01 -2.40 -12.78
C ARG A 336 11.79 -3.03 -12.11
N LYS A 337 11.65 -2.92 -10.78
CA LYS A 337 10.47 -3.33 -10.02
C LYS A 337 9.95 -2.16 -9.18
N LEU A 338 8.63 -1.94 -9.22
CA LEU A 338 7.90 -1.03 -8.34
C LEU A 338 6.72 -1.75 -7.70
N ASP A 339 6.67 -1.76 -6.36
CA ASP A 339 5.46 -2.09 -5.62
C ASP A 339 4.78 -0.80 -5.11
N ILE A 340 3.54 -0.60 -5.54
CA ILE A 340 2.60 0.45 -5.10
C ILE A 340 1.26 -0.18 -4.65
N SER A 341 1.30 -1.42 -4.18
CA SER A 341 0.14 -2.13 -3.62
C SER A 341 -0.47 -1.39 -2.43
N TRP A 342 -1.74 -1.67 -2.10
CA TRP A 342 -2.45 -1.18 -0.90
C TRP A 342 -2.55 0.36 -0.71
N ASN A 343 -2.08 1.16 -1.67
CA ASN A 343 -1.94 2.62 -1.50
C ASN A 343 -3.18 3.46 -1.81
N GLY A 344 -4.24 2.85 -2.34
CA GLY A 344 -5.50 3.51 -2.65
C GLY A 344 -5.49 4.34 -3.95
N PHE A 345 -4.73 3.91 -4.96
CA PHE A 345 -4.71 4.51 -6.30
C PHE A 345 -6.12 4.63 -6.92
N SER A 346 -6.35 5.77 -7.56
CA SER A 346 -7.60 6.23 -8.13
C SER A 346 -7.58 6.23 -9.68
N THR A 347 -8.71 6.54 -10.31
CA THR A 347 -8.84 6.57 -11.78
C THR A 347 -7.92 7.59 -12.45
N ASP A 348 -7.65 8.73 -11.82
CA ASP A 348 -6.80 9.78 -12.40
C ASP A 348 -5.32 9.43 -12.22
N ASP A 349 -4.94 8.84 -11.09
CA ASP A 349 -3.60 8.31 -10.83
C ASP A 349 -3.24 7.23 -11.87
N CYS A 350 -4.19 6.34 -12.19
CA CYS A 350 -4.02 5.30 -13.21
C CYS A 350 -3.99 5.84 -14.65
N TYR A 351 -4.57 7.01 -14.92
CA TYR A 351 -4.41 7.69 -16.22
C TYR A 351 -3.00 8.25 -16.38
N ILE A 352 -2.44 8.85 -15.33
CA ILE A 352 -1.03 9.27 -15.34
C ILE A 352 -0.11 8.05 -15.46
N LEU A 353 -0.36 6.99 -14.69
CA LEU A 353 0.44 5.77 -14.71
C LEU A 353 0.40 5.06 -16.08
N GLY A 354 -0.78 4.83 -16.65
CA GLY A 354 -0.91 4.25 -17.99
C GLY A 354 -0.20 5.09 -19.05
N LYS A 355 -0.44 6.42 -19.06
CA LYS A 355 0.27 7.33 -19.97
C LYS A 355 1.79 7.25 -19.83
N THR A 356 2.31 7.13 -18.61
CA THR A 356 3.75 7.03 -18.36
C THR A 356 4.34 5.67 -18.74
N LEU A 357 3.64 4.58 -18.49
CA LEU A 357 4.08 3.22 -18.84
C LEU A 357 4.22 3.00 -20.35
N LYS A 358 3.48 3.77 -21.17
CA LYS A 358 3.65 3.79 -22.63
C LYS A 358 5.07 4.19 -23.05
N ASP A 359 5.62 5.22 -22.40
CA ASP A 359 6.91 5.82 -22.76
C ASP A 359 8.08 5.21 -21.94
N ASN A 360 7.77 4.54 -20.82
CA ASN A 360 8.77 3.91 -19.95
C ASN A 360 9.17 2.50 -20.47
N THR A 361 10.45 2.35 -20.81
CA THR A 361 11.04 1.10 -21.31
C THR A 361 11.86 0.34 -20.24
N THR A 362 11.91 0.87 -19.02
CA THR A 362 12.84 0.46 -17.96
C THR A 362 12.18 -0.42 -16.91
N LEU A 363 10.95 -0.11 -16.51
CA LEU A 363 10.18 -0.90 -15.56
C LEU A 363 9.76 -2.25 -16.16
N LYS A 364 10.05 -3.32 -15.43
CA LYS A 364 9.77 -4.73 -15.79
C LYS A 364 8.65 -5.33 -14.96
N GLU A 365 8.62 -5.03 -13.67
CA GLU A 365 7.61 -5.48 -12.73
C GLU A 365 6.87 -4.28 -12.12
N LEU A 366 5.55 -4.31 -12.19
CA LEU A 366 4.66 -3.35 -11.55
C LEU A 366 3.63 -4.09 -10.69
N ASP A 367 3.65 -3.84 -9.39
CA ASP A 367 2.61 -4.28 -8.48
C ASP A 367 1.71 -3.10 -8.09
N ILE A 368 0.42 -3.21 -8.39
CA ILE A 368 -0.63 -2.27 -7.98
C ILE A 368 -1.81 -3.03 -7.36
N SER A 369 -1.52 -4.19 -6.74
CA SER A 369 -2.51 -5.04 -6.07
C SER A 369 -3.18 -4.35 -4.87
N HIS A 370 -4.37 -4.82 -4.48
CA HIS A 370 -5.17 -4.31 -3.35
C HIS A 370 -5.39 -2.78 -3.31
N ASN A 371 -5.41 -2.15 -4.48
CA ASN A 371 -5.76 -0.75 -4.66
C ASN A 371 -7.29 -0.58 -4.85
N ARG A 372 -7.74 0.57 -5.34
CA ARG A 372 -9.16 0.86 -5.61
C ARG A 372 -9.44 0.91 -7.12
N LEU A 373 -8.81 0.00 -7.87
CA LEU A 373 -8.90 -0.06 -9.34
C LEU A 373 -10.28 -0.50 -9.82
N ASN A 374 -11.18 0.48 -9.89
CA ASN A 374 -12.48 0.34 -10.55
C ASN A 374 -12.31 0.22 -12.09
N VAL A 375 -13.38 -0.19 -12.78
CA VAL A 375 -13.40 -0.41 -14.24
C VAL A 375 -12.82 0.75 -15.07
N LYS A 376 -12.99 2.02 -14.65
CA LYS A 376 -12.37 3.16 -15.35
C LYS A 376 -10.87 3.25 -15.09
N ALA A 377 -10.42 3.02 -13.86
CA ALA A 377 -9.01 3.01 -13.51
C ALA A 377 -8.26 1.90 -14.26
N VAL A 378 -8.85 0.71 -14.35
CA VAL A 378 -8.35 -0.40 -15.18
C VAL A 378 -8.25 0.01 -16.65
N GLY A 379 -9.31 0.58 -17.22
CA GLY A 379 -9.28 1.05 -18.62
C GLY A 379 -8.14 2.05 -18.88
N ARG A 380 -7.97 3.03 -17.98
CA ARG A 380 -6.89 4.03 -18.06
C ARG A 380 -5.48 3.45 -17.88
N LEU A 381 -5.32 2.41 -17.06
CA LEU A 381 -4.05 1.69 -16.92
C LEU A 381 -3.74 0.90 -18.20
N MET A 382 -4.74 0.18 -18.74
CA MET A 382 -4.57 -0.66 -19.93
C MET A 382 -4.40 0.14 -21.23
N GLU A 383 -4.90 1.39 -21.32
CA GLU A 383 -4.55 2.35 -22.39
C GLU A 383 -3.02 2.53 -22.55
N GLY A 384 -2.25 2.32 -21.47
CA GLY A 384 -0.78 2.29 -21.48
C GLY A 384 -0.18 0.89 -21.54
N VAL A 385 -0.58 0.01 -20.62
CA VAL A 385 0.03 -1.33 -20.48
C VAL A 385 -0.18 -2.20 -21.73
N ALA A 386 -1.30 -2.06 -22.44
CA ALA A 386 -1.53 -2.81 -23.67
C ALA A 386 -0.60 -2.38 -24.83
N ILE A 387 0.17 -1.30 -24.69
CA ILE A 387 1.12 -0.83 -25.72
C ILE A 387 2.57 -0.74 -25.24
N SER A 388 2.83 -0.73 -23.93
CA SER A 388 4.18 -0.69 -23.35
C SER A 388 5.01 -1.93 -23.70
N ASP A 389 6.22 -1.74 -24.25
CA ASP A 389 7.14 -2.82 -24.56
C ASP A 389 8.22 -3.06 -23.48
N GLY A 390 8.26 -2.21 -22.45
CA GLY A 390 9.11 -2.38 -21.26
C GLY A 390 8.61 -3.47 -20.32
N LEU A 391 7.31 -3.43 -19.96
CA LEU A 391 6.74 -4.20 -18.85
C LEU A 391 6.56 -5.69 -19.16
N GLU A 392 6.98 -6.54 -18.22
CA GLU A 392 7.00 -8.01 -18.34
C GLU A 392 6.10 -8.70 -17.29
N ILE A 393 5.95 -8.09 -16.11
CA ILE A 393 5.13 -8.58 -14.99
C ILE A 393 4.18 -7.46 -14.54
N LEU A 394 2.87 -7.74 -14.54
CA LEU A 394 1.84 -6.88 -13.97
C LEU A 394 1.09 -7.63 -12.87
N ARG A 395 1.02 -7.07 -11.67
CA ARG A 395 0.12 -7.57 -10.61
C ARG A 395 -0.95 -6.53 -10.28
N ILE A 396 -2.19 -6.99 -10.32
CA ILE A 396 -3.42 -6.21 -10.09
C ILE A 396 -4.38 -6.95 -9.15
N GLY A 397 -3.91 -8.00 -8.46
CA GLY A 397 -4.72 -8.84 -7.57
C GLY A 397 -5.41 -8.07 -6.45
N GLY A 398 -6.46 -8.65 -5.86
CA GLY A 398 -7.20 -8.06 -4.74
C GLY A 398 -7.88 -6.71 -5.02
N ASN A 399 -7.94 -6.26 -6.28
CA ASN A 399 -8.63 -5.05 -6.69
C ASN A 399 -10.12 -5.33 -7.00
N PRO A 400 -11.02 -4.32 -6.92
CA PRO A 400 -12.45 -4.46 -7.21
C PRO A 400 -12.75 -4.52 -8.73
N ILE A 401 -12.21 -5.56 -9.37
CA ILE A 401 -12.30 -5.86 -10.81
C ILE A 401 -13.37 -6.95 -10.99
N SER A 402 -14.30 -6.78 -11.94
CA SER A 402 -15.32 -7.79 -12.22
C SER A 402 -14.82 -8.84 -13.22
N PRO A 403 -15.39 -10.06 -13.24
CA PRO A 403 -14.97 -11.14 -14.13
C PRO A 403 -14.98 -10.79 -15.62
N GLU A 404 -15.91 -9.92 -16.06
CA GLU A 404 -15.96 -9.45 -17.44
C GLU A 404 -14.84 -8.44 -17.76
N VAL A 405 -14.29 -7.77 -16.76
CA VAL A 405 -13.18 -6.81 -16.89
C VAL A 405 -11.84 -7.54 -16.85
N ALA A 406 -11.69 -8.59 -16.02
CA ALA A 406 -10.54 -9.50 -16.08
C ALA A 406 -10.35 -10.08 -17.49
N LEU A 407 -11.46 -10.49 -18.13
CA LEU A 407 -11.49 -10.93 -19.53
C LEU A 407 -11.07 -9.84 -20.54
N VAL A 408 -11.42 -8.57 -20.28
CA VAL A 408 -10.99 -7.44 -21.13
C VAL A 408 -9.51 -7.14 -20.94
N ILE A 409 -8.96 -7.23 -19.72
CA ILE A 409 -7.52 -7.09 -19.45
C ILE A 409 -6.73 -8.17 -20.21
N LEU A 410 -7.13 -9.44 -20.06
CA LEU A 410 -6.46 -10.57 -20.72
C LEU A 410 -6.54 -10.43 -22.25
N LYS A 411 -7.69 -10.03 -22.81
CA LYS A 411 -7.82 -9.76 -24.26
C LYS A 411 -6.97 -8.57 -24.71
N ALA A 412 -6.85 -7.50 -23.93
CA ALA A 412 -6.01 -6.35 -24.28
C ALA A 412 -4.50 -6.69 -24.32
N ILE A 413 -4.01 -7.54 -23.41
CA ILE A 413 -2.62 -8.03 -23.42
C ILE A 413 -2.44 -9.07 -24.53
N GLY A 414 -3.34 -10.04 -24.64
CA GLY A 414 -3.32 -11.11 -25.62
C GLY A 414 -3.32 -10.62 -27.07
N GLN A 415 -4.17 -9.65 -27.39
CA GLN A 415 -4.31 -9.07 -28.74
C GLN A 415 -3.26 -8.00 -29.10
N SER A 416 -2.37 -7.63 -28.18
CA SER A 416 -1.30 -6.68 -28.48
C SER A 416 -0.04 -7.38 -29.00
N GLU A 417 0.60 -6.76 -29.99
CA GLU A 417 1.87 -7.20 -30.57
C GLU A 417 3.08 -6.56 -29.87
N THR A 418 2.90 -5.41 -29.20
CA THR A 418 3.99 -4.70 -28.50
C THR A 418 4.05 -4.98 -27.00
N CYS A 419 2.92 -5.36 -26.38
CA CYS A 419 2.87 -5.68 -24.96
C CYS A 419 3.70 -6.93 -24.64
N ARG A 420 4.66 -6.80 -23.71
CA ARG A 420 5.55 -7.89 -23.28
C ARG A 420 5.15 -8.53 -21.94
N VAL A 421 3.97 -8.22 -21.40
CA VAL A 421 3.49 -8.78 -20.13
C VAL A 421 3.29 -10.30 -20.26
N GLY A 422 4.31 -11.05 -19.85
CA GLY A 422 4.34 -12.51 -19.81
C GLY A 422 3.86 -13.09 -18.49
N GLN A 423 3.81 -12.29 -17.42
CA GLN A 423 3.17 -12.67 -16.16
C GLN A 423 2.09 -11.65 -15.77
N LEU A 424 0.86 -12.13 -15.56
CA LEU A 424 -0.28 -11.33 -15.10
C LEU A 424 -0.83 -11.94 -13.81
N ASP A 425 -0.79 -11.18 -12.71
CA ASP A 425 -1.37 -11.63 -11.44
C ASP A 425 -2.71 -10.95 -11.16
N MET A 426 -3.76 -11.76 -11.13
CA MET A 426 -5.14 -11.44 -10.76
C MET A 426 -5.62 -12.34 -9.62
N SER A 427 -4.74 -12.71 -8.69
CA SER A 427 -5.12 -13.32 -7.41
C SER A 427 -6.25 -12.53 -6.74
N ASP A 428 -7.16 -13.24 -6.06
CA ASP A 428 -8.40 -12.71 -5.46
C ASP A 428 -9.40 -12.03 -6.41
N ILE A 429 -9.20 -12.08 -7.74
CA ILE A 429 -10.19 -11.63 -8.73
C ILE A 429 -10.90 -12.84 -9.34
N GLU A 430 -12.22 -12.89 -9.20
CA GLU A 430 -13.05 -13.92 -9.83
C GLU A 430 -13.04 -13.81 -11.36
N VAL A 431 -13.02 -14.95 -12.06
CA VAL A 431 -12.98 -15.02 -13.53
C VAL A 431 -14.11 -15.90 -14.08
N THR A 432 -14.34 -15.89 -15.39
CA THR A 432 -15.41 -16.69 -16.03
C THR A 432 -14.85 -17.89 -16.81
N GLU A 433 -15.70 -18.85 -17.18
CA GLU A 433 -15.31 -19.93 -18.09
C GLU A 433 -14.81 -19.42 -19.46
N GLU A 434 -15.29 -18.25 -19.94
CA GLU A 434 -14.78 -17.62 -21.18
C GLU A 434 -13.36 -17.08 -21.00
N PHE A 435 -13.00 -16.69 -19.77
CA PHE A 435 -11.65 -16.27 -19.42
C PHE A 435 -10.69 -17.45 -19.44
N THR A 436 -11.05 -18.59 -18.84
CA THR A 436 -10.16 -19.77 -18.81
C THR A 436 -9.93 -20.32 -20.21
N THR A 437 -10.97 -20.46 -21.04
CA THR A 437 -10.78 -20.92 -22.43
C THR A 437 -9.90 -19.97 -23.25
N TYR A 438 -10.05 -18.65 -23.08
CA TYR A 438 -9.19 -17.69 -23.78
C TYR A 438 -7.76 -17.65 -23.21
N LEU A 439 -7.57 -18.00 -21.93
CA LEU A 439 -6.24 -18.20 -21.33
C LEU A 439 -5.57 -19.46 -21.89
N ASP A 440 -6.30 -20.57 -22.02
CA ASP A 440 -5.80 -21.81 -22.62
C ASP A 440 -5.32 -21.55 -24.08
N ASP A 441 -6.16 -20.88 -24.88
CA ASP A 441 -5.81 -20.45 -26.25
C ASP A 441 -4.55 -19.56 -26.26
N LEU A 442 -4.45 -18.59 -25.34
CA LEU A 442 -3.26 -17.75 -25.22
C LEU A 442 -2.02 -18.54 -24.82
N GLN A 443 -2.11 -19.49 -23.89
CA GLN A 443 -0.95 -20.29 -23.44
C GLN A 443 -0.37 -21.18 -24.53
N THR A 444 -1.18 -21.59 -25.53
CA THR A 444 -0.66 -22.29 -26.71
C THR A 444 0.04 -21.38 -27.73
N THR A 445 -0.22 -20.06 -27.72
CA THR A 445 0.23 -19.10 -28.74
C THR A 445 1.24 -18.07 -28.22
N LYS A 446 1.26 -17.80 -26.92
CA LYS A 446 2.19 -16.93 -26.19
C LYS A 446 2.54 -17.60 -24.86
N SER A 447 3.82 -17.57 -24.48
CA SER A 447 4.25 -18.04 -23.15
C SER A 447 3.81 -17.07 -22.06
N MET A 448 2.56 -17.19 -21.59
CA MET A 448 1.93 -16.28 -20.62
C MET A 448 1.46 -17.02 -19.36
N ILE A 449 2.02 -16.65 -18.21
CA ILE A 449 1.63 -17.14 -16.89
C ILE A 449 0.57 -16.21 -16.33
N VAL A 450 -0.59 -16.75 -15.94
CA VAL A 450 -1.69 -15.94 -15.38
C VAL A 450 -2.22 -16.57 -14.10
N ASN A 451 -2.03 -15.87 -12.99
CA ASN A 451 -2.65 -16.22 -11.71
C ASN A 451 -4.04 -15.57 -11.66
N HIS A 452 -5.06 -16.28 -11.19
CA HIS A 452 -6.41 -15.73 -11.05
C HIS A 452 -7.15 -16.35 -9.86
N GLY A 453 -8.18 -15.65 -9.37
CA GLY A 453 -9.09 -16.16 -8.34
C GLY A 453 -10.07 -17.22 -8.85
N HIS A 454 -11.15 -17.42 -8.09
CA HIS A 454 -12.14 -18.49 -8.36
C HIS A 454 -12.82 -18.35 -9.74
N VAL A 455 -13.02 -19.49 -10.41
CA VAL A 455 -13.70 -19.55 -11.72
C VAL A 455 -15.20 -19.66 -11.52
N ILE A 456 -15.93 -18.58 -11.80
CA ILE A 456 -17.39 -18.56 -11.86
C ILE A 456 -17.84 -19.36 -13.08
N LYS A 457 -18.24 -20.61 -12.82
CA LYS A 457 -19.04 -21.38 -13.77
C LYS A 457 -20.39 -20.72 -13.94
N LYS A 458 -20.90 -20.60 -15.17
CA LYS A 458 -22.31 -20.26 -15.35
C LYS A 458 -23.14 -21.37 -14.69
N MET A 459 -23.96 -21.02 -13.70
CA MET A 459 -25.08 -21.89 -13.32
C MET A 459 -25.84 -22.22 -14.60
N SER A 460 -25.81 -23.49 -15.01
CA SER A 460 -26.59 -23.90 -16.17
C SER A 460 -28.06 -23.68 -15.82
N SER A 461 -28.85 -23.17 -16.76
CA SER A 461 -30.31 -23.12 -16.64
C SER A 461 -30.93 -24.52 -16.85
N LYS A 462 -30.26 -25.53 -16.26
CA LYS A 462 -30.51 -26.97 -16.31
C LYS A 462 -30.03 -27.66 -15.00
N SER A 463 -29.93 -26.93 -13.90
CA SER A 463 -30.20 -27.54 -12.59
C SER A 463 -31.68 -27.91 -12.53
N THR A 464 -32.01 -29.06 -11.97
CA THR A 464 -33.35 -29.64 -11.92
C THR A 464 -34.28 -28.79 -11.06
N ALA A 465 -35.46 -28.42 -11.60
CA ALA A 465 -36.46 -27.58 -10.93
C ALA A 465 -37.22 -28.29 -9.78
N ALA A 466 -36.57 -29.23 -9.10
CA ALA A 466 -37.10 -30.05 -8.01
C ALA A 466 -36.34 -29.88 -6.68
N GLU A 467 -35.14 -29.27 -6.69
CA GLU A 467 -34.24 -29.23 -5.52
C GLU A 467 -33.94 -27.80 -5.02
N ALA A 468 -34.75 -26.81 -5.42
CA ALA A 468 -34.59 -25.41 -5.03
C ALA A 468 -35.94 -24.68 -4.82
N ILE A 469 -36.73 -25.15 -3.86
CA ILE A 469 -37.88 -24.40 -3.31
C ILE A 469 -37.77 -24.31 -1.77
N ASP A 470 -36.68 -23.70 -1.33
CA ASP A 470 -36.70 -22.76 -0.21
C ASP A 470 -35.87 -21.52 -0.63
N GLY A 471 -36.18 -20.34 -0.10
CA GLY A 471 -35.48 -19.10 -0.43
C GLY A 471 -36.15 -18.22 -1.50
N ASN A 472 -37.31 -17.66 -1.16
CA ASN A 472 -37.74 -16.32 -1.63
C ASN A 472 -37.99 -16.13 -3.14
N LEU A 473 -38.80 -17.00 -3.75
CA LEU A 473 -39.48 -16.69 -5.02
C LEU A 473 -40.75 -15.86 -4.73
N ASP A 474 -40.83 -14.64 -5.27
CA ASP A 474 -41.97 -13.74 -5.03
C ASP A 474 -43.16 -14.15 -5.92
N ALA A 475 -43.98 -15.08 -5.45
CA ALA A 475 -45.06 -15.74 -6.21
C ALA A 475 -46.00 -14.77 -6.96
N VAL A 476 -46.31 -13.61 -6.37
CA VAL A 476 -47.06 -12.50 -7.01
C VAL A 476 -46.45 -12.12 -8.36
N HIS A 477 -45.11 -12.11 -8.47
CA HIS A 477 -44.41 -11.79 -9.71
C HIS A 477 -44.56 -12.87 -10.79
N GLU A 478 -44.64 -14.14 -10.39
CA GLU A 478 -44.79 -15.27 -11.32
C GLU A 478 -46.23 -15.41 -11.82
N LEU A 479 -47.25 -15.14 -11.00
CA LEU A 479 -48.65 -14.99 -11.45
C LEU A 479 -48.77 -13.93 -12.55
N PHE A 480 -48.35 -12.69 -12.28
CA PHE A 480 -48.46 -11.61 -13.26
C PHE A 480 -47.53 -11.78 -14.47
N LYS A 481 -46.44 -12.55 -14.34
CA LYS A 481 -45.60 -12.97 -15.47
C LYS A 481 -46.33 -14.01 -16.34
N TYR A 482 -46.89 -15.06 -15.76
CA TYR A 482 -47.70 -16.04 -16.48
C TYR A 482 -48.87 -15.36 -17.22
N MET A 483 -49.56 -14.42 -16.57
CA MET A 483 -50.62 -13.63 -17.22
C MET A 483 -50.08 -12.77 -18.36
N HIS A 484 -48.94 -12.10 -18.18
CA HIS A 484 -48.32 -11.28 -19.22
C HIS A 484 -47.86 -12.11 -20.44
N ASP A 485 -47.19 -13.23 -20.19
CA ASP A 485 -46.62 -14.10 -21.21
C ASP A 485 -47.73 -14.84 -22.01
N ASN A 486 -48.89 -15.11 -21.39
CA ASN A 486 -50.10 -15.62 -22.06
C ASN A 486 -51.09 -14.51 -22.51
N ASN A 487 -50.73 -13.23 -22.35
CA ASN A 487 -51.53 -12.06 -22.74
C ASN A 487 -52.94 -11.94 -22.10
N TYR A 488 -53.11 -12.45 -20.87
CA TYR A 488 -54.31 -12.26 -20.04
C TYR A 488 -54.28 -10.92 -19.29
N ARG A 489 -55.46 -10.34 -19.03
CA ARG A 489 -55.61 -9.15 -18.15
C ARG A 489 -56.21 -9.55 -16.81
N VAL A 490 -56.08 -8.68 -15.80
CA VAL A 490 -56.72 -8.85 -14.47
C VAL A 490 -58.22 -9.14 -14.56
N ILE A 491 -58.95 -8.46 -15.45
CA ILE A 491 -60.39 -8.71 -15.64
C ILE A 491 -60.71 -10.07 -16.31
N ASP A 492 -59.75 -10.68 -17.01
CA ASP A 492 -59.92 -12.01 -17.61
C ASP A 492 -59.61 -13.11 -16.58
N LEU A 493 -58.68 -12.83 -15.64
CA LEU A 493 -58.44 -13.66 -14.47
C LEU A 493 -59.68 -13.70 -13.56
N MET A 494 -60.22 -12.54 -13.17
CA MET A 494 -61.41 -12.48 -12.30
C MET A 494 -62.54 -13.34 -12.86
N LYS A 495 -62.95 -13.12 -14.12
CA LYS A 495 -64.06 -13.83 -14.80
C LYS A 495 -63.94 -15.36 -14.90
N TRP A 496 -62.81 -15.93 -14.50
CA TRP A 496 -62.55 -17.36 -14.50
C TRP A 496 -62.41 -17.93 -13.07
N LEU A 497 -62.10 -17.08 -12.08
CA LEU A 497 -62.05 -17.40 -10.66
C LEU A 497 -63.37 -17.06 -9.95
N ASP A 498 -63.79 -15.79 -10.04
CA ASP A 498 -65.08 -15.24 -9.63
C ASP A 498 -66.18 -15.88 -10.49
N LYS A 499 -66.95 -16.78 -9.86
CA LYS A 499 -68.04 -17.55 -10.49
C LYS A 499 -69.43 -17.11 -10.07
N ASP A 500 -69.55 -16.29 -9.02
CA ASP A 500 -70.83 -15.78 -8.50
C ASP A 500 -71.10 -14.32 -8.90
N GLY A 501 -70.08 -13.60 -9.36
CA GLY A 501 -70.15 -12.21 -9.83
C GLY A 501 -69.89 -11.18 -8.72
N SER A 502 -69.26 -11.59 -7.61
CA SER A 502 -68.96 -10.76 -6.44
C SER A 502 -67.90 -9.68 -6.71
N MET A 503 -67.01 -9.87 -7.68
CA MET A 503 -65.78 -9.09 -7.92
C MET A 503 -64.72 -9.15 -6.81
N SER A 504 -64.86 -10.06 -5.85
CA SER A 504 -63.77 -10.60 -5.03
C SER A 504 -63.46 -12.04 -5.47
N VAL A 505 -62.43 -12.67 -4.90
CA VAL A 505 -62.15 -14.10 -5.07
C VAL A 505 -61.73 -14.69 -3.73
N SER A 506 -62.43 -15.71 -3.26
CA SER A 506 -62.04 -16.40 -2.03
C SER A 506 -60.71 -17.16 -2.20
N ARG A 507 -59.92 -17.27 -1.12
CA ARG A 507 -58.65 -18.03 -1.11
C ARG A 507 -58.78 -19.46 -1.67
N SER A 508 -59.94 -20.11 -1.45
CA SER A 508 -60.24 -21.45 -1.96
C SER A 508 -60.49 -21.49 -3.47
N GLU A 509 -61.25 -20.54 -4.02
CA GLU A 509 -61.49 -20.44 -5.45
C GLU A 509 -60.23 -20.04 -6.21
N PHE A 510 -59.44 -19.13 -5.64
CA PHE A 510 -58.16 -18.73 -6.19
C PHE A 510 -57.22 -19.93 -6.32
N LYS A 511 -57.03 -20.70 -5.23
CA LYS A 511 -56.23 -21.94 -5.24
C LYS A 511 -56.72 -22.95 -6.29
N HIS A 512 -58.01 -23.25 -6.28
CA HIS A 512 -58.60 -24.23 -7.19
C HIS A 512 -58.46 -23.80 -8.66
N GLY A 513 -58.63 -22.51 -8.95
CA GLY A 513 -58.37 -21.93 -10.26
C GLY A 513 -56.91 -22.08 -10.69
N MET A 514 -55.95 -21.62 -9.88
CA MET A 514 -54.51 -21.68 -10.24
C MET A 514 -54.04 -23.08 -10.59
N ILE A 515 -54.49 -24.08 -9.83
CA ILE A 515 -54.23 -25.50 -10.11
C ILE A 515 -54.85 -25.93 -11.45
N THR A 516 -56.05 -25.43 -11.78
CA THR A 516 -56.80 -25.79 -13.00
C THR A 516 -56.21 -25.20 -14.29
N ALA A 517 -55.43 -24.11 -14.25
CA ALA A 517 -54.67 -23.61 -15.41
C ALA A 517 -53.18 -23.98 -15.40
N GLU A 518 -52.79 -24.96 -14.58
CA GLU A 518 -51.41 -25.47 -14.50
C GLU A 518 -50.37 -24.36 -14.22
N VAL A 519 -50.75 -23.34 -13.44
CA VAL A 519 -49.85 -22.24 -13.07
C VAL A 519 -48.73 -22.80 -12.20
N PRO A 520 -47.44 -22.55 -12.51
CA PRO A 520 -46.31 -23.24 -11.87
C PRO A 520 -45.96 -22.66 -10.49
N LEU A 521 -46.88 -22.82 -9.54
CA LEU A 521 -46.76 -22.41 -8.13
C LEU A 521 -47.22 -23.56 -7.22
N THR A 522 -46.54 -23.77 -6.10
CA THR A 522 -46.96 -24.75 -5.08
C THR A 522 -48.07 -24.18 -4.20
N GLU A 523 -48.84 -25.03 -3.52
CA GLU A 523 -49.94 -24.56 -2.66
C GLU A 523 -49.47 -23.56 -1.58
N HIS A 524 -48.33 -23.83 -0.94
CA HIS A 524 -47.73 -22.91 0.04
C HIS A 524 -47.31 -21.57 -0.59
N GLN A 525 -46.84 -21.58 -1.85
CA GLN A 525 -46.57 -20.33 -2.59
C GLN A 525 -47.85 -19.57 -2.93
N LEU A 526 -48.98 -20.25 -3.11
CA LEU A 526 -50.29 -19.61 -3.31
C LEU A 526 -50.79 -18.96 -2.01
N ASP A 527 -50.67 -19.61 -0.85
CA ASP A 527 -51.01 -18.99 0.44
C ASP A 527 -50.17 -17.72 0.69
N VAL A 528 -48.84 -17.82 0.57
CA VAL A 528 -47.91 -16.67 0.72
C VAL A 528 -48.07 -15.61 -0.38
N MET A 529 -48.79 -15.91 -1.46
CA MET A 529 -49.18 -14.94 -2.48
C MET A 529 -50.49 -14.23 -2.12
N LEU A 530 -51.46 -14.96 -1.58
CA LEU A 530 -52.74 -14.44 -1.13
C LEU A 530 -52.53 -13.50 0.06
N ASP A 531 -51.73 -13.89 1.06
CA ASP A 531 -51.28 -13.05 2.21
C ASP A 531 -50.45 -11.80 1.82
N LYS A 532 -50.21 -11.56 0.52
CA LYS A 532 -49.53 -10.38 -0.05
C LYS A 532 -50.41 -9.56 -1.00
N LEU A 533 -51.58 -10.07 -1.35
CA LEU A 533 -52.56 -9.42 -2.22
C LEU A 533 -53.73 -8.91 -1.38
N ASP A 534 -54.23 -9.76 -0.48
CA ASP A 534 -55.03 -9.42 0.69
C ASP A 534 -54.26 -8.36 1.52
N THR A 535 -54.67 -7.10 1.38
CA THR A 535 -53.97 -5.90 1.84
C THR A 535 -54.72 -5.21 2.99
N ASP A 536 -56.04 -5.38 3.08
CA ASP A 536 -56.83 -4.91 4.21
C ASP A 536 -57.10 -5.99 5.29
N GLY A 537 -56.89 -7.27 4.96
CA GLY A 537 -56.95 -8.39 5.91
C GLY A 537 -58.31 -9.08 6.01
N ASP A 538 -59.23 -8.89 5.05
CA ASP A 538 -60.56 -9.48 5.10
C ASP A 538 -60.60 -11.00 4.81
N GLY A 539 -59.57 -11.52 4.14
CA GLY A 539 -59.41 -12.95 3.83
C GLY A 539 -59.79 -13.35 2.39
N GLU A 540 -60.24 -12.42 1.56
CA GLU A 540 -60.43 -12.60 0.11
C GLU A 540 -59.31 -11.89 -0.68
N VAL A 541 -59.47 -11.71 -1.99
CA VAL A 541 -58.64 -10.78 -2.79
C VAL A 541 -59.55 -10.05 -3.77
N ASP A 542 -59.55 -8.72 -3.72
CA ASP A 542 -60.43 -7.87 -4.53
C ASP A 542 -59.79 -7.43 -5.88
N PHE A 543 -60.62 -6.90 -6.78
CA PHE A 543 -60.16 -6.40 -8.08
C PHE A 543 -59.19 -5.20 -7.99
N ALA A 544 -59.30 -4.35 -6.97
CA ALA A 544 -58.41 -3.20 -6.76
C ALA A 544 -57.02 -3.63 -6.23
N GLU A 545 -56.96 -4.58 -5.32
CA GLU A 545 -55.75 -5.22 -4.80
C GLU A 545 -54.98 -5.94 -5.90
N LEU A 546 -55.67 -6.74 -6.72
CA LEU A 546 -55.07 -7.44 -7.85
C LEU A 546 -54.57 -6.44 -8.91
N LEU A 547 -55.19 -5.27 -9.05
CA LEU A 547 -54.67 -4.13 -9.83
C LEU A 547 -53.47 -3.42 -9.17
N VAL A 548 -53.36 -3.38 -7.84
CA VAL A 548 -52.17 -2.87 -7.13
C VAL A 548 -50.99 -3.82 -7.35
N GLY A 549 -51.22 -5.13 -7.21
CA GLY A 549 -50.24 -6.18 -7.56
C GLY A 549 -49.76 -6.06 -9.01
N GLU A 550 -50.68 -5.94 -9.98
CA GLU A 550 -50.31 -5.79 -11.39
C GLU A 550 -49.53 -4.48 -11.66
N ARG A 551 -49.92 -3.39 -11.00
CA ARG A 551 -49.23 -2.09 -11.11
C ARG A 551 -47.79 -2.19 -10.63
N ASP A 552 -47.55 -2.86 -9.51
CA ASP A 552 -46.20 -3.01 -8.97
C ASP A 552 -45.37 -4.07 -9.72
N PHE A 553 -46.01 -5.11 -10.27
CA PHE A 553 -45.39 -5.99 -11.28
C PHE A 553 -44.90 -5.19 -12.49
N ARG A 554 -45.77 -4.40 -13.12
CA ARG A 554 -45.45 -3.57 -14.30
C ARG A 554 -44.34 -2.54 -13.97
N ARG A 555 -44.35 -1.97 -12.76
CA ARG A 555 -43.30 -1.06 -12.24
C ARG A 555 -41.95 -1.76 -12.06
N ARG A 556 -41.93 -2.97 -11.49
CA ARG A 556 -40.72 -3.81 -11.37
C ARG A 556 -40.20 -4.23 -12.75
N LEU A 557 -41.09 -4.60 -13.68
CA LEU A 557 -40.74 -4.96 -15.05
C LEU A 557 -40.10 -3.78 -15.81
N ARG A 558 -40.69 -2.57 -15.72
CA ARG A 558 -40.09 -1.34 -16.27
C ARG A 558 -38.71 -1.07 -15.69
N ARG A 559 -38.53 -1.13 -14.36
CA ARG A 559 -37.21 -1.00 -13.71
C ARG A 559 -36.20 -2.06 -14.18
N LYS A 560 -36.64 -3.30 -14.44
CA LYS A 560 -35.79 -4.40 -14.98
C LYS A 560 -35.39 -4.13 -16.44
N GLN A 561 -36.29 -3.56 -17.25
CA GLN A 561 -36.02 -3.12 -18.61
C GLN A 561 -35.13 -1.86 -18.67
N GLU A 562 -35.33 -0.88 -17.79
CA GLU A 562 -34.50 0.33 -17.64
C GLU A 562 -33.08 -0.05 -17.21
N ARG A 563 -32.94 -0.94 -16.22
CA ARG A 563 -31.64 -1.52 -15.85
C ARG A 563 -30.99 -2.21 -17.04
N ARG A 564 -31.71 -3.08 -17.77
CA ARG A 564 -31.21 -3.72 -19.01
C ARG A 564 -30.83 -2.71 -20.10
N LYS A 565 -31.57 -1.62 -20.29
CA LYS A 565 -31.20 -0.53 -21.22
C LYS A 565 -29.94 0.19 -20.75
N SER A 566 -29.80 0.47 -19.45
CA SER A 566 -28.60 1.11 -18.90
C SER A 566 -27.35 0.21 -18.97
N THR A 567 -27.49 -1.11 -18.78
CA THR A 567 -26.36 -2.06 -18.95
C THR A 567 -26.09 -2.36 -20.42
N LEU A 568 -27.07 -2.28 -21.31
CA LEU A 568 -26.84 -2.31 -22.76
C LEU A 568 -26.10 -1.05 -23.23
N HIS A 569 -26.48 0.14 -22.75
CA HIS A 569 -25.79 1.39 -23.05
C HIS A 569 -24.36 1.38 -22.48
N ARG A 570 -24.19 0.95 -21.22
CA ARG A 570 -22.85 0.73 -20.62
C ARG A 570 -22.03 -0.32 -21.36
N LYS A 571 -22.64 -1.38 -21.91
CA LYS A 571 -21.96 -2.32 -22.82
C LYS A 571 -21.59 -1.66 -24.15
N GLN A 572 -22.46 -0.83 -24.73
CA GLN A 572 -22.15 -0.05 -25.93
C GLN A 572 -21.04 0.96 -25.69
N ASP A 573 -20.96 1.59 -24.53
CA ASP A 573 -19.89 2.52 -24.18
C ASP A 573 -18.57 1.79 -23.88
N ILE A 574 -18.60 0.65 -23.19
CA ILE A 574 -17.43 -0.25 -23.09
C ILE A 574 -16.99 -0.71 -24.48
N GLN A 575 -17.93 -1.08 -25.37
CA GLN A 575 -17.63 -1.51 -26.73
C GLN A 575 -17.11 -0.37 -27.61
N LYS A 576 -17.52 0.89 -27.39
CA LYS A 576 -16.91 2.08 -28.00
C LYS A 576 -15.50 2.34 -27.47
N ILE A 577 -15.25 2.15 -26.18
CA ILE A 577 -13.90 2.27 -25.60
C ILE A 577 -12.98 1.20 -26.19
N VAL A 578 -13.44 -0.06 -26.24
CA VAL A 578 -12.72 -1.17 -26.91
C VAL A 578 -12.49 -0.86 -28.39
N LEU A 579 -13.50 -0.35 -29.13
CA LEU A 579 -13.34 0.06 -30.52
C LEU A 579 -12.44 1.29 -30.70
N ALA A 580 -12.34 2.20 -29.74
CA ALA A 580 -11.38 3.31 -29.81
C ALA A 580 -9.94 2.81 -29.63
N VAL A 581 -9.71 1.96 -28.61
CA VAL A 581 -8.40 1.31 -28.37
C VAL A 581 -7.96 0.41 -29.54
N ILE A 582 -8.91 -0.16 -30.29
CA ILE A 582 -8.63 -0.94 -31.51
C ILE A 582 -8.44 -0.04 -32.74
N ASN A 583 -9.28 0.98 -32.94
CA ASN A 583 -9.28 1.81 -34.15
C ASN A 583 -8.22 2.93 -34.17
N GLU A 584 -7.50 3.19 -33.07
CA GLU A 584 -6.25 3.97 -33.11
C GLU A 584 -5.07 3.21 -33.78
N LYS A 585 -5.33 2.04 -34.40
CA LYS A 585 -4.37 1.23 -35.17
C LYS A 585 -4.63 1.19 -36.71
N THR A 586 -5.32 2.19 -37.28
CA THR A 586 -5.48 2.36 -38.74
C THR A 586 -5.22 3.79 -39.18
#